data_AF-A0A418XG55-F1
#
_entry.id   AF-A0A418XG55-F1
#
_cell.length_a   1.000
_cell.length_b   1.000
_cell.length_c   1.000
_cell.angle_alpha   90.00
_cell.angle_beta   90.00
_cell.angle_gamma   90.00
#
_symmetry.space_group_name_H-M   'P 1'
#
loop_
_entity.id
_entity.type
_entity.pdbx_description
1 polymer ?
#
loop_
_entity_poly.entity_id
_entity_poly.type
_entity_poly.pdbx_seq_one_letter_code
_entity_poly.pdbx_strand_id
1 'polypeptide(L)' 'MQFGLVLRHAREALNLSQEALAEQAGLHRTYIGQVERGERNISVDSMERLAQAVGMELWEMLHP' A
#
# COMPACT_ATOMS: atom_id res chain seq x y z
N MET A 1 7.12 0.17 9.46
CA MET A 1 6.18 1.31 9.43
C MET A 1 4.77 0.80 9.55
N GLN A 2 3.92 1.42 10.37
CA GLN A 2 2.51 1.06 10.55
C GLN A 2 1.75 1.02 9.21
N PHE A 3 2.04 1.95 8.31
CA PHE A 3 1.46 2.03 6.96
C PHE A 3 1.52 0.71 6.17
N GLY A 4 2.68 0.03 6.12
CA GLY A 4 2.84 -1.19 5.32
C GLY A 4 1.93 -2.35 5.79
N LEU A 5 1.69 -2.43 7.10
CA LEU A 5 0.78 -3.40 7.68
C LEU A 5 -0.67 -3.07 7.34
N VAL A 6 -1.07 -1.80 7.50
CA VAL A 6 -2.42 -1.33 7.17
C VAL A 6 -2.71 -1.54 5.67
N LEU A 7 -1.77 -1.20 4.80
CA LEU A 7 -1.88 -1.42 3.36
C LEU A 7 -2.10 -2.90 3.03
N ARG A 8 -1.34 -3.79 3.67
CA ARG A 8 -1.50 -5.23 3.48
C ARG A 8 -2.91 -5.69 3.88
N HIS A 9 -3.40 -5.25 5.03
CA HIS A 9 -4.74 -5.61 5.49
C HIS A 9 -5.84 -5.08 4.56
N ALA A 10 -5.73 -3.84 4.10
CA ALA A 10 -6.66 -3.26 3.13
C ALA A 10 -6.65 -4.03 1.80
N ARG A 11 -5.46 -4.38 1.29
CA ARG A 11 -5.31 -5.21 0.09
C ARG A 11 -5.99 -6.58 0.24
N GLU A 12 -5.74 -7.25 1.37
CA GLU A 12 -6.30 -8.58 1.64
C GLU A 12 -7.83 -8.53 1.81
N ALA A 13 -8.37 -7.47 2.43
CA ALA A 13 -9.82 -7.25 2.54
C ALA A 13 -10.50 -7.08 1.17
N LEU A 14 -9.78 -6.55 0.19
CA LEU A 14 -10.23 -6.41 -1.20
C LEU A 14 -9.97 -7.67 -2.06
N ASN A 15 -9.41 -8.75 -1.49
CA ASN A 15 -8.97 -9.95 -2.21
C ASN A 15 -7.98 -9.68 -3.35
N LEU A 16 -7.20 -8.61 -3.24
CA LEU A 16 -6.21 -8.24 -4.25
C LEU A 16 -4.91 -9.01 -4.03
N SER A 17 -4.29 -9.47 -5.12
CA SER A 17 -2.89 -9.91 -5.09
C SER A 17 -1.96 -8.68 -5.03
N GLN A 18 -0.69 -8.88 -4.66
CA GLN A 18 0.30 -7.81 -4.74
C GLN A 18 0.49 -7.31 -6.19
N GLU A 19 0.32 -8.19 -7.19
CA GLU A 19 0.41 -7.81 -8.60
C GLU A 19 -0.77 -6.90 -8.99
N ALA A 20 -1.99 -7.27 -8.58
CA ALA A 20 -3.19 -6.48 -8.86
C ALA A 20 -3.14 -5.09 -8.20
N LEU A 21 -2.68 -5.02 -6.95
CA LEU A 21 -2.46 -3.73 -6.28
C LEU A 21 -1.38 -2.89 -6.99
N ALA A 22 -0.29 -3.54 -7.44
CA ALA A 22 0.74 -2.86 -8.22
C ALA A 22 0.18 -2.25 -9.50
N GLU A 23 -0.61 -3.02 -10.25
CA GLU A 23 -1.27 -2.56 -11.47
C GLU A 23 -2.19 -1.36 -11.21
N GLN A 24 -3.08 -1.47 -10.21
CA GLN A 24 -3.98 -0.37 -9.83
C GLN A 24 -3.23 0.88 -9.37
N ALA A 25 -2.15 0.72 -8.59
CA ALA A 25 -1.36 1.84 -8.10
C ALA A 25 -0.37 2.38 -9.15
N GLY A 26 -0.19 1.70 -10.30
CA GLY A 26 0.83 2.01 -11.32
C GLY A 26 2.27 1.85 -10.80
N LEU A 27 2.51 0.86 -9.95
CA LEU A 27 3.78 0.58 -9.28
C LEU A 27 4.24 -0.85 -9.62
N HIS A 28 5.52 -1.15 -9.38
CA HIS A 28 6.04 -2.49 -9.61
C HIS A 28 5.68 -3.44 -8.46
N ARG A 29 5.26 -4.69 -8.74
CA ARG A 29 4.88 -5.66 -7.68
C ARG A 29 5.95 -5.83 -6.60
N THR A 30 7.23 -5.88 -6.96
CA THR A 30 8.31 -6.01 -5.97
C THR A 30 8.36 -4.84 -5.00
N TYR A 31 7.98 -3.64 -5.44
CA TYR A 31 7.86 -2.45 -4.60
C TYR A 31 6.74 -2.62 -3.58
N ILE A 32 5.57 -3.12 -3.98
CA ILE A 32 4.45 -3.43 -3.07
C ILE A 32 4.90 -4.35 -1.93
N GLY A 33 5.56 -5.46 -2.27
CA GLY A 33 6.06 -6.39 -1.27
C GLY A 33 7.08 -5.75 -0.29
N GLN A 34 7.98 -4.89 -0.80
CA GLN A 34 8.94 -4.17 0.04
C GLN A 34 8.24 -3.19 0.99
N VAL A 35 7.20 -2.50 0.52
CA VAL A 35 6.39 -1.56 1.31
C VAL A 35 5.63 -2.29 2.41
N GLU A 36 4.93 -3.38 2.08
CA GLU A 36 4.16 -4.18 3.06
C GLU A 36 5.04 -4.77 4.17
N ARG A 37 6.29 -5.14 3.84
CA ARG A 37 7.28 -5.63 4.82
C ARG A 37 8.05 -4.52 5.54
N GLY A 38 7.87 -3.26 5.14
CA GLY A 38 8.59 -2.12 5.72
C GLY A 38 10.09 -2.09 5.40
N GLU A 39 10.51 -2.70 4.29
CA GLU A 39 11.93 -2.84 3.88
C GLU A 39 12.49 -1.59 3.18
N ARG A 40 11.63 -0.59 2.89
CA ARG A 40 12.04 0.69 2.29
C ARG A 40 11.32 1.88 2.91
N ASN A 41 11.99 3.03 2.82
CA ASN A 41 11.36 4.33 2.98
C ASN A 41 10.51 4.61 1.73
N ILE A 42 9.21 4.78 1.94
CA ILE A 42 8.22 5.10 0.92
C ILE A 42 8.02 6.63 0.89
N SER A 43 7.90 7.20 -0.31
CA SER A 43 7.55 8.63 -0.45
C SER A 43 6.06 8.85 -0.15
N VAL A 44 5.71 10.07 0.24
CA VAL A 44 4.30 10.45 0.46
C VAL A 44 3.48 10.23 -0.81
N ASP A 45 4.00 10.58 -1.98
CA ASP A 45 3.30 10.36 -3.27
C ASP A 45 2.97 8.89 -3.53
N SER A 46 3.90 7.98 -3.20
CA SER A 46 3.65 6.54 -3.34
C SER A 46 2.67 6.04 -2.29
N MET A 47 2.71 6.56 -1.06
CA MET A 47 1.72 6.21 -0.04
C MET A 47 0.31 6.63 -0.46
N GLU A 48 0.17 7.84 -1.01
CA GLU A 48 -1.09 8.38 -1.51
C GLU A 48 -1.67 7.51 -2.64
N ARG A 49 -0.84 7.14 -3.63
CA ARG A 49 -1.26 6.26 -4.73
C ARG A 49 -1.72 4.89 -4.23
N LEU A 50 -1.04 4.34 -3.22
CA LEU A 50 -1.39 3.04 -2.64
C LEU A 50 -2.68 3.13 -1.82
N ALA A 51 -2.87 4.20 -1.05
CA ALA A 51 -4.08 4.47 -0.29
C ALA A 51 -5.30 4.55 -1.23
N GLN A 52 -5.18 5.36 -2.30
CA GLN A 52 -6.21 5.48 -3.34
C GLN A 52 -6.51 4.14 -4.02
N ALA A 53 -5.47 3.34 -4.31
CA ALA A 53 -5.65 2.03 -4.94
C ALA A 53 -6.40 1.02 -4.07
N VAL A 54 -6.33 1.15 -2.74
CA VAL A 54 -7.14 0.35 -1.80
C VAL A 54 -8.41 1.07 -1.33
N GLY A 55 -8.73 2.24 -1.91
CA GLY A 55 -9.95 2.99 -1.61
C GLY A 55 -9.98 3.61 -0.21
N MET A 56 -8.82 3.95 0.34
CA MET A 56 -8.68 4.62 1.64
C MET A 56 -8.02 5.99 1.49
N GLU A 57 -8.28 6.88 2.43
CA GLU A 57 -7.53 8.12 2.54
C GLU A 57 -6.19 7.87 3.24
N LEU A 58 -5.12 8.52 2.79
CA LEU A 58 -3.78 8.28 3.35
C LEU A 58 -3.72 8.56 4.86
N TRP A 59 -4.40 9.60 5.33
CA TRP A 59 -4.39 9.96 6.75
C TRP A 59 -4.99 8.86 7.64
N GLU A 60 -5.99 8.11 7.16
CA GLU A 60 -6.60 6.98 7.88
C GLU A 60 -5.58 5.86 8.12
N MET A 61 -4.59 5.71 7.24
CA MET A 61 -3.57 4.68 7.31
C MET A 61 -2.35 5.06 8.17
N LEU A 62 -2.28 6.31 8.63
CA LEU A 62 -1.16 6.86 9.40
C LEU A 62 -1.50 7.10 10.88
N HIS A 63 -2.75 6.89 11.29
CA HIS A 63 -3.16 7.00 12.68
C HIS A 63 -2.72 5.78 13.52
N PRO A 64 -2.37 5.99 14.81
CA PRO A 64 -2.05 4.91 15.75
C PRO A 64 -3.18 3.90 15.92
#